data_AF-A0A6J4YEQ1-F1
#
_entry.id   AF-A0A6J4YEQ1-F1
#
_cell.length_a   1.000
_cell.length_b   1.000
_cell.length_c   1.000
_cell.angle_alpha   90.00
_cell.angle_beta   90.00
_cell.angle_gamma   90.00
#
_symmetry.space_group_name_H-M   'P 1'
#
loop_
_entity.id
_entity.type
_entity.pdbx_description
1 polymer ?
#
loop_
_entity_poly.entity_id
_entity_poly.type
_entity_poly.pdbx_seq_one_letter_code
_entity_poly.pdbx_strand_id
1 'polypeptide(L)'
;MSSKISHDRNDESIEAKVKWFRTLNLSERMDMLCAFTDLALELNPQIPDKKQSMKYRGQTFYVVSLDDLISSKRAAGRDVDLEDVRLLEIPDDQDTS
;
A
#
# COMPACT_ATOMS: atom_id res chain seq x y z
N MET A 1 -24.37 -4.27 28.27
CA MET A 1 -23.21 -3.37 28.30
C MET A 1 -22.71 -3.21 26.88
N SER A 2 -22.95 -2.05 26.27
CA SER A 2 -22.47 -1.75 24.92
C SER A 2 -21.07 -1.17 25.05
N SER A 3 -20.05 -2.04 25.02
CA SER A 3 -18.67 -1.58 24.90
C SER A 3 -18.53 -0.99 23.50
N LYS A 4 -18.61 0.35 23.39
CA LYS A 4 -18.20 1.05 22.18
C LYS A 4 -16.72 0.74 21.98
N ILE A 5 -16.41 -0.18 21.09
CA ILE A 5 -15.05 -0.40 20.59
C ILE A 5 -14.69 0.89 19.86
N SER A 6 -14.03 1.79 20.57
CA SER A 6 -13.40 2.98 20.01
C SER A 6 -11.96 2.60 19.74
N HIS A 7 -11.60 2.40 18.48
CA HIS A 7 -10.22 2.20 18.05
C HIS A 7 -9.85 3.42 17.22
N ASP A 8 -8.92 4.25 17.72
CA ASP A 8 -8.34 5.29 16.89
C ASP A 8 -7.31 4.63 15.95
N ARG A 9 -7.29 5.01 14.67
CA ARG A 9 -6.29 4.51 13.74
C ARG A 9 -4.88 5.05 14.05
N ASN A 10 -4.78 6.10 14.87
CA ASN A 10 -3.52 6.61 15.41
C ASN A 10 -2.94 5.71 16.52
N ASP A 11 -3.75 4.83 17.12
CA ASP A 11 -3.27 3.87 18.13
C ASP A 11 -2.45 2.73 17.50
N GLU A 12 -2.42 2.64 16.16
CA GLU A 12 -1.81 1.54 15.43
C GLU A 12 -0.41 1.91 14.92
N SER A 13 0.62 1.53 15.67
CA SER A 13 2.01 1.80 15.27
C SER A 13 2.47 0.93 14.10
N ILE A 14 3.41 1.44 13.29
CA ILE A 14 4.07 0.66 12.23
C ILE A 14 4.76 -0.57 12.83
N GLU A 15 5.37 -0.43 14.02
CA GLU A 15 6.01 -1.53 14.72
C GLU A 15 5.02 -2.65 15.08
N ALA A 16 3.81 -2.30 15.54
CA ALA A 16 2.77 -3.28 15.85
C ALA A 16 2.30 -4.03 14.60
N LYS A 17 2.12 -3.32 13.47
CA LYS A 17 1.80 -3.93 12.16
C LYS A 17 2.87 -4.91 11.71
N VAL A 18 4.14 -4.51 11.83
CA VAL A 18 5.27 -5.36 11.45
C VAL A 18 5.37 -6.58 12.36
N LYS A 19 5.20 -6.42 13.68
CA LYS A 19 5.20 -7.55 14.63
C LYS A 19 4.09 -8.54 14.31
N TRP A 20 2.87 -8.07 14.09
CA TRP A 20 1.74 -8.92 13.68
C TRP A 20 1.96 -9.59 12.33
N PHE A 21 2.41 -8.87 11.31
CA PHE A 21 2.65 -9.47 9.99
C PHE A 21 3.74 -10.56 10.04
N ARG A 22 4.74 -10.39 10.91
CA ARG A 22 5.80 -11.39 11.12
C ARG A 22 5.31 -12.67 11.78
N THR A 23 4.22 -12.65 12.54
CA THR A 23 3.66 -13.89 13.13
C THR A 23 2.98 -14.79 12.09
N LEU A 24 2.64 -14.24 10.92
CA LEU A 24 1.99 -15.00 9.85
C LEU A 24 2.98 -15.87 9.08
N ASN A 25 2.56 -17.10 8.78
CA ASN A 25 3.26 -18.02 7.90
C ASN A 25 3.03 -17.68 6.41
N LEU A 26 3.72 -18.39 5.51
CA LEU A 26 3.66 -18.07 4.07
C LEU A 26 2.24 -18.19 3.51
N SER A 27 1.47 -19.21 3.92
CA SER A 27 0.10 -19.42 3.45
C SER A 27 -0.78 -18.27 3.88
N GLU A 28 -0.74 -17.91 5.17
CA GLU A 28 -1.55 -16.81 5.72
C GLU A 28 -1.22 -15.46 5.07
N ARG A 29 0.07 -15.23 4.75
CA ARG A 29 0.48 -14.03 4.01
C ARG A 29 -0.08 -14.02 2.59
N MET A 30 -0.10 -15.17 1.92
CA MET A 30 -0.70 -15.29 0.59
C MET A 30 -2.22 -15.11 0.65
N ASP A 31 -2.90 -15.68 1.64
CA ASP A 31 -4.34 -15.53 1.82
C ASP A 31 -4.72 -14.06 2.04
N MET A 32 -3.98 -13.34 2.88
CA MET A 32 -4.19 -11.89 3.06
C MET A 32 -3.89 -11.10 1.79
N LEU A 33 -2.81 -11.42 1.09
CA LEU A 33 -2.47 -10.75 -0.17
C LEU A 33 -3.60 -10.93 -1.20
N CYS A 34 -4.12 -12.15 -1.34
CA CYS A 34 -5.26 -12.44 -2.21
C CYS A 34 -6.48 -11.63 -1.77
N ALA A 35 -6.86 -11.69 -0.49
CA ALA A 35 -8.04 -10.99 0.03
C ALA A 35 -7.99 -9.47 -0.21
N PHE A 36 -6.83 -8.84 0.00
CA PHE A 36 -6.67 -7.41 -0.27
C PHE A 36 -6.66 -7.09 -1.77
N THR A 37 -6.07 -7.96 -2.58
CA THR A 37 -6.05 -7.79 -4.04
C THR A 37 -7.45 -7.92 -4.62
N ASP A 38 -8.21 -8.93 -4.19
CA ASP A 38 -9.59 -9.15 -4.62
C ASP A 38 -10.46 -7.95 -4.24
N LEU A 39 -10.39 -7.49 -2.98
CA LEU A 39 -11.11 -6.30 -2.55
C LEU A 39 -10.74 -5.05 -3.37
N ALA A 40 -9.45 -4.87 -3.68
CA ALA A 40 -9.01 -3.75 -4.50
C ALA A 40 -9.58 -3.82 -5.93
N LEU A 41 -9.60 -5.01 -6.52
CA LEU A 41 -10.16 -5.26 -7.86
C LEU A 41 -11.69 -5.14 -7.89
N GLU A 42 -12.38 -5.53 -6.81
CA GLU A 42 -13.82 -5.36 -6.67
C GLU A 42 -14.22 -3.88 -6.62
N LEU A 43 -13.47 -3.07 -5.85
CA LEU A 43 -13.74 -1.65 -5.71
C LEU A 43 -13.27 -0.84 -6.93
N ASN A 44 -12.18 -1.25 -7.58
CA ASN A 44 -11.58 -0.56 -8.71
C ASN A 44 -11.12 -1.57 -9.80
N PRO A 45 -12.05 -2.08 -10.63
CA PRO A 45 -11.76 -3.10 -11.64
C PRO A 45 -10.70 -2.69 -12.68
N GLN A 46 -10.48 -1.40 -12.86
CA GLN A 46 -9.53 -0.82 -13.83
C GLN A 46 -8.06 -0.80 -13.36
N ILE A 47 -7.77 -1.22 -12.12
CA ILE A 47 -6.38 -1.30 -11.60
C ILE A 47 -5.41 -2.04 -12.55
N PRO A 48 -5.77 -3.20 -13.16
CA PRO A 48 -4.87 -3.94 -14.04
C PRO A 48 -4.48 -3.18 -15.31
N ASP A 49 -5.32 -2.25 -15.78
CA ASP A 49 -5.11 -1.51 -17.03
C ASP A 49 -4.03 -0.43 -16.89
N LYS A 50 -3.77 0.02 -15.65
CA LYS A 50 -2.78 1.04 -15.32
C LYS A 50 -1.50 0.50 -14.66
N LYS A 51 -1.26 -0.81 -14.75
CA LYS A 51 -0.05 -1.41 -14.18
C LYS A 51 1.21 -0.86 -14.85
N GLN A 52 2.20 -0.53 -14.05
CA GLN A 52 3.51 -0.11 -14.50
C GLN A 52 4.50 -1.26 -14.37
N SER A 53 5.35 -1.49 -15.37
CA SER A 53 6.41 -2.49 -15.28
C SER A 53 7.66 -1.88 -14.65
N MET A 54 8.10 -2.42 -13.52
CA MET A 54 9.35 -2.04 -12.86
C MET A 54 10.37 -3.19 -13.02
N LYS A 55 11.55 -2.88 -13.56
CA LYS A 55 12.67 -3.83 -13.61
C LYS A 55 13.52 -3.66 -12.37
N TYR A 56 13.59 -4.69 -11.54
CA TYR A 56 14.45 -4.69 -10.36
C TYR A 56 15.28 -5.97 -10.32
N ARG A 57 16.61 -5.82 -10.25
CA ARG A 57 17.58 -6.94 -10.23
C ARG A 57 17.36 -7.98 -11.34
N GLY A 58 17.01 -7.53 -12.54
CA GLY A 58 16.78 -8.39 -13.71
C GLY A 58 15.41 -9.06 -13.75
N GLN A 59 14.55 -8.86 -12.74
CA GLN A 59 13.17 -9.34 -12.72
C GLN A 59 12.21 -8.19 -13.00
N THR A 60 11.20 -8.45 -13.83
CA THR A 60 10.13 -7.47 -14.12
C THR A 60 8.97 -7.71 -13.17
N PHE A 61 8.60 -6.68 -12.41
CA PHE A 61 7.45 -6.64 -11.53
C PHE A 61 6.38 -5.75 -12.15
N TYR A 62 5.11 -6.13 -12.02
CA TYR A 62 3.98 -5.26 -12.33
C TYR A 62 3.56 -4.58 -11.02
N VAL A 63 3.73 -3.27 -10.95
CA VAL A 63 3.41 -2.45 -9.78
C VAL A 63 2.28 -1.48 -10.12
N VAL A 64 1.59 -1.00 -9.09
CA VAL A 64 0.61 0.09 -9.23
C VAL A 64 1.35 1.33 -9.74
N SER A 65 0.70 2.11 -10.61
CA SER A 65 1.28 3.37 -11.09
C SER A 65 1.54 4.35 -9.93
N LEU A 66 2.59 5.15 -10.03
CA LEU A 66 2.91 6.16 -9.02
C LEU A 66 1.72 7.13 -8.83
N ASP A 67 1.07 7.53 -9.92
CA ASP A 67 -0.12 8.39 -9.91
C ASP A 67 -1.30 7.79 -9.14
N ASP A 68 -1.59 6.51 -9.33
CA ASP A 68 -2.69 5.85 -8.60
C ASP A 68 -2.32 5.65 -7.12
N LEU A 69 -1.04 5.41 -6.80
CA LEU A 69 -0.56 5.34 -5.42
C LEU A 69 -0.71 6.70 -4.71
N ILE A 70 -0.30 7.79 -5.36
CA ILE A 70 -0.48 9.17 -4.84
C ILE A 70 -1.97 9.50 -4.68
N SER A 71 -2.79 9.14 -5.67
CA SER A 71 -4.25 9.38 -5.61
C SER A 71 -4.90 8.63 -4.44
N SER A 72 -4.51 7.38 -4.22
CA SER A 72 -4.98 6.57 -3.09
C SER A 72 -4.55 7.16 -1.75
N LYS A 73 -3.30 7.62 -1.64
CA LYS A 73 -2.78 8.28 -0.44
C LYS A 73 -3.48 9.60 -0.13
N ARG A 74 -3.73 10.44 -1.15
CA ARG A 74 -4.54 11.66 -1.01
C ARG A 74 -5.97 11.35 -0.59
N ALA A 75 -6.58 10.29 -1.11
CA ALA A 75 -7.92 9.86 -0.72
C ALA A 75 -8.00 9.37 0.74
N ALA A 76 -6.92 8.77 1.28
CA ALA A 76 -6.83 8.38 2.68
C ALA A 76 -6.78 9.58 3.63
N GLY A 77 -6.19 10.71 3.20
CA GLY A 77 -6.34 12.02 3.82
C GLY A 77 -5.70 12.20 5.21
N ARG A 78 -4.80 11.31 5.64
CA ARG A 78 -4.06 11.44 6.90
C ARG A 78 -2.82 12.31 6.72
N ASP A 79 -2.40 13.03 7.77
CA ASP A 79 -1.15 13.81 7.74
C ASP A 79 0.07 12.96 7.33
N VAL A 80 0.13 11.71 7.81
CA VAL A 80 1.15 10.73 7.41
C VAL A 80 1.06 10.34 5.93
N ASP A 81 -0.15 10.16 5.37
CA ASP A 81 -0.27 9.86 3.93
C ASP A 81 0.04 11.09 3.07
N LEU A 82 -0.20 12.31 3.57
CA LEU A 82 0.19 13.54 2.89
C LEU A 82 1.71 13.72 2.89
N GLU A 83 2.40 13.31 3.94
CA GLU A 83 3.87 13.27 3.95
C GLU A 83 4.41 12.20 2.99
N ASP A 84 3.79 11.01 2.95
CA ASP A 84 4.12 9.99 1.95
C ASP A 84 3.94 10.54 0.52
N VAL A 85 2.86 11.28 0.25
CA VAL A 85 2.63 11.95 -1.05
C VAL A 85 3.74 12.93 -1.37
N ARG A 86 4.16 13.76 -0.41
CA ARG A 86 5.27 14.70 -0.61
C ARG A 86 6.57 14.00 -0.97
N LEU A 87 6.90 12.90 -0.29
CA LEU A 87 8.08 12.10 -0.58
C LEU A 87 8.01 11.45 -1.96
N LEU A 88 6.84 10.97 -2.37
CA LEU A 88 6.61 10.33 -3.67
C LEU A 88 6.61 11.33 -4.85
N GLU A 89 6.40 12.61 -4.60
CA GLU A 89 6.47 13.68 -5.61
C GLU A 89 7.89 14.21 -5.84
N ILE A 90 8.85 13.81 -5.00
CA ILE A 90 10.26 14.18 -5.20
C ILE A 90 10.74 13.49 -6.49
N PRO A 91 11.25 14.25 -7.48
CA PRO A 91 11.81 13.65 -8.69
C PRO A 91 12.98 12.74 -8.32
N ASP A 92 12.97 11.51 -8.83
CA ASP A 92 14.05 10.56 -8.63
C ASP A 92 15.29 11.07 -9.38
N ASP A 93 16.36 11.41 -8.65
CA ASP A 93 17.62 11.94 -9.19
C ASP A 93 18.47 10.82 -9.87
N GLN A 94 17.81 9.80 -10.45
CA GLN A 94 18.42 8.59 -10.98
C GLN A 94 18.27 8.45 -12.50
N ASP A 95 18.35 9.58 -13.23
CA ASP A 95 18.55 9.61 -14.69
C ASP A 95 19.75 10.51 -15.07
N THR A 96 20.83 10.49 -14.26
CA THR A 96 22.15 10.98 -14.70
C THR A 96 23.23 9.94 -14.46
N SER A 97 23.43 9.04 -15.44
CA SER A 97 24.74 8.64 -16.00
C SER A 97 24.59 7.47 -16.98
#